data_AF-A0A348AKP8-F1
#
_entry.id   AF-A0A348AKP8-F1
#
_cell.length_a   1.000
_cell.length_b   1.000
_cell.length_c   1.000
_cell.angle_alpha   90.00
_cell.angle_beta   90.00
_cell.angle_gamma   90.00
#
_symmetry.space_group_name_H-M   'P 1'
#
loop_
_entity.id
_entity.type
_entity.pdbx_description
1 polymer ?
#
loop_
_entity_poly.entity_id
_entity_poly.type
_entity_poly.pdbx_seq_one_letter_code
_entity_poly.pdbx_strand_id
1 'polypeptide(L)'
;MALSTTTLTVAEVITKAASTDSWVIYGNTGGENITGSAFADTLYGLAGADTLVGGNGDDLIVGGTGNDTLTGGADDDTFRYSYGDGNDSIADFGVATDVDILQFTNIALSNISFNALTAGAAQNITMTGGASIRITNDATANNGNMKVITSDKTFKLYLDNDGAPGVVGGSSLADFVLGGIGGGSTLIGGTAGADTLQGQAGSAGDVYVYRSDLAKVNALGANDTLSAAVLSSDGTTANNTAVEINLYDTKYTGVENVVGGGGRDTLRGSSLAETLDGGNGGDILWGGAGNDSLTGGAGNDTYWFGTGDGLDSIVAIGGGGADGATDADVYNFYDSTFSDLSFAYNGADLVVTVGPVTNYDALNIQAYNNAATNGAKIFQTSDLTFRLLASSAGPIPTGTTAVEYVRDFVGAGGVPLLDGGGGADTVVGGDAGNTFAYYADTARYIGGSSTLDVLTAATSADGVEINLYDTKYSGIEKVTGSTHADTLRGTSLADSLTGGGGADNLWGGAGNDTLTGTAGASDTYWFGTTDGNDTITAAGADASDYIFLYDVSDAHAQITSMGIEGADLVLHFTGGAALTIAGWTPGGSANRFRFEGNEFTWQITDPTAANAWARV
;
A
#
# COMPACT_ATOMS: atom_id res chain seq x y z
N MET A 1 -64.73 25.07 0.47
CA MET A 1 -65.54 23.97 1.03
C MET A 1 -65.12 23.80 2.47
N ALA A 2 -66.04 23.89 3.42
CA ALA A 2 -65.73 23.61 4.82
C ALA A 2 -65.77 22.09 4.99
N LEU A 3 -64.63 21.49 5.32
CA LEU A 3 -64.58 20.10 5.79
C LEU A 3 -65.39 20.04 7.10
N SER A 4 -66.51 19.31 7.06
CA SER A 4 -67.39 19.09 8.20
C SER A 4 -66.83 17.94 9.03
N THR A 5 -66.00 18.24 10.02
CA THR A 5 -65.54 17.23 10.98
C THR A 5 -66.67 16.90 11.96
N THR A 6 -67.15 15.65 11.94
CA THR A 6 -68.17 15.18 12.89
C THR A 6 -67.45 14.51 14.06
N THR A 7 -67.62 15.04 15.27
CA THR A 7 -67.09 14.44 16.50
C THR A 7 -68.09 13.41 17.04
N LEU A 8 -67.64 12.18 17.31
CA LEU A 8 -68.47 11.09 17.82
C LEU A 8 -67.89 10.55 19.14
N THR A 9 -68.76 10.22 20.10
CA THR A 9 -68.40 9.53 21.34
C THR A 9 -68.87 8.08 21.30
N VAL A 10 -68.23 7.15 22.02
CA VAL A 10 -68.54 5.68 21.99
C VAL A 10 -70.03 5.35 22.12
N ALA A 11 -70.81 6.16 22.83
CA ALA A 11 -72.26 5.97 22.96
C ALA A 11 -73.03 6.09 21.62
N GLU A 12 -72.43 6.68 20.59
CA GLU A 12 -73.03 6.95 19.27
C GLU A 12 -72.51 6.03 18.15
N VAL A 13 -71.42 5.27 18.39
CA VAL A 13 -70.66 4.58 17.32
C VAL A 13 -71.17 3.16 17.00
N ILE A 14 -72.11 2.58 17.76
CA ILE A 14 -72.49 1.17 17.54
C ILE A 14 -73.17 0.90 16.19
N THR A 15 -73.74 1.90 15.50
CA THR A 15 -74.15 1.71 14.09
C THR A 15 -74.39 3.05 13.39
N LYS A 16 -73.42 3.53 12.60
CA LYS A 16 -73.71 4.43 11.48
C LYS A 16 -73.03 3.89 10.23
N ALA A 17 -73.86 3.46 9.28
CA ALA A 17 -73.43 2.99 7.97
C ALA A 17 -72.86 4.14 7.13
N ALA A 18 -71.72 3.87 6.46
CA ALA A 18 -71.13 4.60 5.35
C ALA A 18 -71.25 6.14 5.42
N SER A 19 -70.33 6.79 6.13
CA SER A 19 -70.05 8.21 5.90
C SER A 19 -69.24 8.40 4.61
N THR A 20 -69.27 9.62 4.08
CA THR A 20 -68.39 10.11 3.01
C THR A 20 -67.25 10.99 3.56
N ASP A 21 -67.12 11.05 4.88
CA ASP A 21 -66.36 12.08 5.57
C ASP A 21 -65.48 11.43 6.64
N SER A 22 -64.31 12.04 6.85
CA SER A 22 -63.38 11.83 7.98
C SER A 22 -64.06 12.04 9.34
N TRP A 23 -63.73 11.19 10.30
CA TRP A 23 -64.27 11.13 11.65
C TRP A 23 -63.21 11.47 12.69
N VAL A 24 -63.67 12.10 13.78
CA VAL A 24 -62.89 12.20 15.01
C VAL A 24 -63.64 11.46 16.10
N ILE A 25 -63.10 10.32 16.53
CA ILE A 25 -63.74 9.41 17.48
C ILE A 25 -62.98 9.45 18.80
N TYR A 26 -63.73 9.63 19.89
CA TYR A 26 -63.20 9.54 21.25
C TYR A 26 -63.82 8.35 21.99
N GLY A 27 -62.93 7.50 22.50
CA GLY A 27 -63.15 6.45 23.49
C GLY A 27 -63.56 7.01 24.85
N ASN A 28 -63.46 6.19 25.88
CA ASN A 28 -63.69 6.59 27.26
C ASN A 28 -62.63 5.98 28.20
N THR A 29 -63.01 5.58 29.42
CA THR A 29 -62.08 4.97 30.40
C THR A 29 -62.21 3.45 30.47
N GLY A 30 -62.99 2.84 29.57
CA GLY A 30 -63.23 1.40 29.47
C GLY A 30 -62.40 0.80 28.34
N GLY A 31 -62.47 -0.52 28.15
CA GLY A 31 -61.89 -1.15 26.96
C GLY A 31 -62.89 -1.14 25.81
N GLU A 32 -62.56 -0.44 24.74
CA GLU A 32 -63.42 -0.21 23.58
C GLU A 32 -63.00 -0.98 22.33
N ASN A 33 -63.95 -1.21 21.43
CA ASN A 33 -63.67 -1.59 20.05
C ASN A 33 -64.12 -0.43 19.15
N ILE A 34 -63.16 0.30 18.60
CA ILE A 34 -63.39 1.46 17.74
C ILE A 34 -62.97 1.10 16.33
N THR A 35 -63.85 1.34 15.36
CA THR A 35 -63.54 1.18 13.93
C THR A 35 -63.87 2.49 13.24
N GLY A 36 -62.92 3.00 12.47
CA GLY A 36 -63.08 4.16 11.62
C GLY A 36 -63.87 3.84 10.35
N SER A 37 -63.71 4.69 9.37
CA SER A 37 -64.41 4.76 8.11
C SER A 37 -63.49 4.31 6.98
N ALA A 38 -63.69 4.82 5.77
CA ALA A 38 -62.82 4.56 4.62
C ALA A 38 -62.08 5.83 4.17
N PHE A 39 -61.93 6.79 5.08
CA PHE A 39 -61.31 8.10 4.87
C PHE A 39 -60.39 8.39 6.06
N ALA A 40 -59.47 9.34 5.88
CA ALA A 40 -58.52 9.79 6.89
C ALA A 40 -59.17 10.24 8.22
N ASP A 41 -59.23 9.37 9.20
CA ASP A 41 -59.89 9.54 10.49
C ASP A 41 -58.90 9.91 11.61
N THR A 42 -59.44 10.22 12.77
CA THR A 42 -58.66 10.39 14.00
C THR A 42 -59.33 9.66 15.16
N LEU A 43 -58.64 8.66 15.70
CA LEU A 43 -59.15 7.76 16.72
C LEU A 43 -58.38 7.97 18.02
N TYR A 44 -59.10 8.19 19.11
CA TYR A 44 -58.54 8.28 20.48
C TYR A 44 -59.18 7.21 21.37
N GLY A 45 -58.43 6.22 21.85
CA GLY A 45 -58.93 5.21 22.82
C GLY A 45 -59.11 5.79 24.22
N LEU A 46 -58.19 6.68 24.61
CA LEU A 46 -58.10 7.34 25.91
C LEU A 46 -57.56 6.45 27.02
N ALA A 47 -58.39 5.78 27.82
CA ALA A 47 -57.89 4.92 28.88
C ALA A 47 -58.63 3.60 28.88
N GLY A 48 -57.92 2.48 29.01
CA GLY A 48 -58.54 1.17 28.87
C GLY A 48 -57.63 0.24 28.08
N ALA A 49 -58.10 -0.97 27.82
CA ALA A 49 -57.43 -1.84 26.85
C ALA A 49 -58.30 -1.83 25.61
N ASP A 50 -57.96 -0.95 24.67
CA ASP A 50 -58.75 -0.63 23.51
C ASP A 50 -58.31 -1.42 22.27
N THR A 51 -59.22 -1.58 21.32
CA THR A 51 -58.94 -2.11 19.98
C THR A 51 -59.39 -1.06 18.97
N LEU A 52 -58.44 -0.42 18.29
CA LEU A 52 -58.68 0.66 17.32
C LEU A 52 -58.30 0.17 15.92
N VAL A 53 -59.23 0.29 14.99
CA VAL A 53 -59.04 -0.03 13.56
C VAL A 53 -59.37 1.22 12.74
N GLY A 54 -58.40 1.76 12.01
CA GLY A 54 -58.57 2.95 11.17
C GLY A 54 -59.52 2.71 10.00
N GLY A 55 -59.20 1.75 9.14
CA GLY A 55 -59.96 1.40 7.94
C GLY A 55 -59.14 1.63 6.68
N ASN A 56 -59.63 2.49 5.78
CA ASN A 56 -58.84 2.94 4.63
C ASN A 56 -58.58 4.45 4.79
N GLY A 57 -57.55 4.95 4.10
CA GLY A 57 -57.17 6.37 4.09
C GLY A 57 -56.27 6.72 5.27
N ASP A 58 -55.48 7.79 5.11
CA ASP A 58 -54.44 8.18 6.07
C ASP A 58 -54.97 8.53 7.48
N ASP A 59 -54.99 7.55 8.39
CA ASP A 59 -55.59 7.66 9.71
C ASP A 59 -54.59 8.13 10.79
N LEU A 60 -55.11 8.81 11.82
CA LEU A 60 -54.36 9.11 13.04
C LEU A 60 -54.92 8.31 14.21
N ILE A 61 -54.12 7.42 14.77
CA ILE A 61 -54.53 6.50 15.84
C ILE A 61 -53.74 6.77 17.12
N VAL A 62 -54.46 6.98 18.23
CA VAL A 62 -53.91 7.18 19.57
C VAL A 62 -54.61 6.23 20.54
N GLY A 63 -53.93 5.18 21.01
CA GLY A 63 -54.47 4.26 22.01
C GLY A 63 -54.75 4.98 23.33
N GLY A 64 -53.72 5.58 23.91
CA GLY A 64 -53.81 6.27 25.20
C GLY A 64 -53.32 5.35 26.32
N THR A 65 -53.82 5.49 27.54
CA THR A 65 -53.31 4.70 28.66
C THR A 65 -53.96 3.32 28.74
N GLY A 66 -53.16 2.27 28.70
CA GLY A 66 -53.50 0.87 28.92
C GLY A 66 -52.73 -0.01 27.95
N ASN A 67 -53.28 -1.15 27.57
CA ASN A 67 -52.61 -2.06 26.64
C ASN A 67 -53.50 -2.20 25.42
N ASP A 68 -53.23 -1.41 24.40
CA ASP A 68 -54.13 -1.25 23.26
C ASP A 68 -53.71 -2.13 22.08
N THR A 69 -54.63 -2.39 21.17
CA THR A 69 -54.37 -3.05 19.87
C THR A 69 -54.78 -2.11 18.75
N LEU A 70 -53.83 -1.71 17.92
CA LEU A 70 -53.98 -0.66 16.92
C LEU A 70 -53.71 -1.21 15.51
N THR A 71 -54.58 -0.90 14.56
CA THR A 71 -54.46 -1.21 13.13
C THR A 71 -54.93 0.02 12.36
N GLY A 72 -54.15 0.55 11.43
CA GLY A 72 -54.47 1.67 10.56
C GLY A 72 -55.28 1.20 9.37
N GLY A 73 -54.75 0.28 8.58
CA GLY A 73 -55.45 -0.54 7.61
C GLY A 73 -54.81 -0.41 6.24
N ALA A 74 -55.34 0.47 5.39
CA ALA A 74 -54.77 0.72 4.07
C ALA A 74 -54.53 2.23 3.89
N ASP A 75 -53.50 2.56 3.10
CA ASP A 75 -52.95 3.93 2.90
C ASP A 75 -51.99 4.33 4.04
N ASP A 76 -51.56 5.60 4.13
CA ASP A 76 -50.43 6.00 5.01
C ASP A 76 -50.92 6.39 6.41
N ASP A 77 -50.76 5.51 7.40
CA ASP A 77 -51.32 5.74 8.74
C ASP A 77 -50.34 6.34 9.75
N THR A 78 -50.84 6.97 10.82
CA THR A 78 -50.02 7.52 11.91
C THR A 78 -50.47 7.01 13.27
N PHE A 79 -49.64 6.21 13.91
CA PHE A 79 -49.78 5.78 15.31
C PHE A 79 -49.05 6.75 16.22
N ARG A 80 -49.76 7.43 17.12
CA ARG A 80 -49.14 8.33 18.10
C ARG A 80 -49.11 7.69 19.48
N TYR A 81 -47.92 7.58 20.03
CA TYR A 81 -47.66 6.97 21.32
C TYR A 81 -46.94 7.94 22.28
N SER A 82 -47.34 7.93 23.55
CA SER A 82 -46.69 8.66 24.62
C SER A 82 -46.11 7.69 25.65
N TYR A 83 -44.89 7.95 26.12
CA TYR A 83 -44.31 7.20 27.23
C TYR A 83 -45.24 7.23 28.44
N GLY A 84 -45.63 6.04 28.90
CA GLY A 84 -46.61 5.85 29.97
C GLY A 84 -47.99 5.39 29.49
N ASP A 85 -48.21 5.33 28.18
CA ASP A 85 -49.44 4.82 27.56
C ASP A 85 -49.61 3.33 27.90
N GLY A 86 -48.59 2.50 27.72
CA GLY A 86 -48.56 1.17 28.32
C GLY A 86 -47.90 0.14 27.41
N ASN A 87 -48.52 -1.04 27.26
CA ASN A 87 -48.00 -2.08 26.39
C ASN A 87 -48.91 -2.30 25.19
N ASP A 88 -48.72 -1.49 24.15
CA ASP A 88 -49.58 -1.48 22.97
C ASP A 88 -49.07 -2.45 21.90
N SER A 89 -50.00 -2.97 21.09
CA SER A 89 -49.74 -3.83 19.94
C SER A 89 -50.20 -3.14 18.66
N ILE A 90 -49.31 -2.93 17.71
CA ILE A 90 -49.64 -2.41 16.37
C ILE A 90 -49.59 -3.58 15.38
N ALA A 91 -50.67 -3.77 14.62
CA ALA A 91 -50.83 -4.88 13.68
C ALA A 91 -51.37 -4.32 12.36
N ASP A 92 -50.50 -3.82 11.49
CA ASP A 92 -50.94 -3.02 10.34
C ASP A 92 -50.12 -3.09 9.05
N PHE A 93 -49.06 -3.88 9.02
CA PHE A 93 -48.00 -3.68 8.01
C PHE A 93 -48.32 -4.38 6.67
N GLY A 94 -49.49 -4.05 6.11
CA GLY A 94 -50.28 -4.92 5.25
C GLY A 94 -50.34 -4.59 3.76
N VAL A 95 -49.63 -3.62 3.16
CA VAL A 95 -49.51 -3.54 1.68
C VAL A 95 -48.23 -2.81 1.22
N ALA A 96 -47.60 -3.31 0.14
CA ALA A 96 -46.29 -2.83 -0.36
C ALA A 96 -46.20 -1.36 -0.88
N THR A 97 -47.20 -0.51 -0.62
CA THR A 97 -47.20 0.92 -1.02
C THR A 97 -47.44 1.89 0.13
N ASP A 98 -47.78 1.42 1.33
CA ASP A 98 -48.02 2.27 2.51
C ASP A 98 -46.70 2.75 3.16
N VAL A 99 -46.77 3.92 3.82
CA VAL A 99 -45.73 4.52 4.64
C VAL A 99 -46.33 4.91 6.00
N ASP A 100 -46.51 3.91 6.86
CA ASP A 100 -47.03 4.13 8.21
C ASP A 100 -46.03 4.87 9.10
N ILE A 101 -46.53 5.66 10.04
CA ILE A 101 -45.73 6.47 10.96
C ILE A 101 -46.02 6.06 12.39
N LEU A 102 -45.01 5.62 13.13
CA LEU A 102 -45.08 5.54 14.59
C LEU A 102 -44.43 6.78 15.21
N GLN A 103 -45.26 7.68 15.75
CA GLN A 103 -44.84 8.94 16.33
C GLN A 103 -44.83 8.91 17.86
N PHE A 104 -43.64 9.05 18.45
CA PHE A 104 -43.47 9.25 19.89
C PHE A 104 -43.55 10.74 20.27
N THR A 105 -44.37 11.09 21.26
CA THR A 105 -44.67 12.50 21.60
C THR A 105 -43.77 13.10 22.69
N ASN A 106 -43.28 12.30 23.62
CA ASN A 106 -42.67 12.77 24.87
C ASN A 106 -41.45 11.93 25.32
N ILE A 107 -40.86 11.17 24.40
CA ILE A 107 -39.64 10.40 24.66
C ILE A 107 -38.58 10.69 23.58
N ALA A 108 -37.35 10.90 24.05
CA ALA A 108 -36.18 11.02 23.17
C ALA A 108 -35.72 9.65 22.69
N LEU A 109 -35.13 9.60 21.50
CA LEU A 109 -34.65 8.37 20.86
C LEU A 109 -33.67 7.57 21.74
N SER A 110 -32.86 8.26 22.53
CA SER A 110 -31.87 7.66 23.44
C SER A 110 -32.47 6.81 24.56
N ASN A 111 -33.77 6.95 24.84
CA ASN A 111 -34.50 6.18 25.85
C ASN A 111 -35.37 5.07 25.23
N ILE A 112 -35.20 4.78 23.94
CA ILE A 112 -35.95 3.75 23.21
C ILE A 112 -34.97 2.70 22.69
N SER A 113 -35.16 1.46 23.13
CA SER A 113 -34.43 0.28 22.67
C SER A 113 -35.31 -0.53 21.71
N PHE A 114 -34.68 -1.06 20.68
CA PHE A 114 -35.32 -1.85 19.64
C PHE A 114 -34.68 -3.23 19.65
N ASN A 115 -35.48 -4.29 19.78
CA ASN A 115 -34.96 -5.66 19.76
C ASN A 115 -34.70 -6.12 18.32
N ALA A 116 -33.74 -7.04 18.18
CA ALA A 116 -33.33 -7.61 16.89
C ALA A 116 -34.51 -8.23 16.12
N LEU A 117 -34.59 -7.93 14.82
CA LEU A 117 -35.54 -8.53 13.89
C LEU A 117 -35.26 -10.03 13.74
N THR A 118 -36.25 -10.86 14.02
CA THR A 118 -36.22 -12.28 13.60
C THR A 118 -37.38 -12.47 12.63
N ALA A 119 -37.13 -13.08 11.47
CA ALA A 119 -38.15 -13.32 10.45
C ALA A 119 -39.40 -13.98 11.06
N GLY A 120 -40.57 -13.36 10.86
CA GLY A 120 -41.85 -13.85 11.40
C GLY A 120 -42.05 -13.67 12.91
N ALA A 121 -41.13 -13.01 13.62
CA ALA A 121 -41.33 -12.60 15.00
C ALA A 121 -41.82 -11.15 15.04
N ALA A 122 -42.71 -10.87 16.00
CA ALA A 122 -43.11 -9.50 16.27
C ALA A 122 -41.97 -8.71 16.90
N GLN A 123 -41.84 -7.46 16.49
CA GLN A 123 -40.88 -6.50 16.97
C GLN A 123 -41.34 -5.92 18.30
N ASN A 124 -40.45 -5.88 19.30
CA ASN A 124 -40.73 -5.20 20.56
C ASN A 124 -39.84 -3.95 20.63
N ILE A 125 -40.47 -2.78 20.59
CA ILE A 125 -39.88 -1.50 20.96
C ILE A 125 -40.02 -1.38 22.47
N THR A 126 -38.91 -1.31 23.19
CA THR A 126 -38.91 -1.18 24.66
C THR A 126 -38.38 0.17 25.06
N MET A 127 -38.95 0.75 26.11
CA MET A 127 -38.58 2.08 26.60
C MET A 127 -37.97 1.97 27.99
N THR A 128 -37.01 2.83 28.30
CA THR A 128 -36.37 2.86 29.62
C THR A 128 -37.45 3.08 30.70
N GLY A 129 -37.71 2.05 31.52
CA GLY A 129 -38.79 2.06 32.52
C GLY A 129 -39.91 1.03 32.30
N GLY A 130 -39.84 0.23 31.25
CA GLY A 130 -40.59 -1.03 31.12
C GLY A 130 -41.86 -0.99 30.27
N ALA A 131 -42.24 0.18 29.74
CA ALA A 131 -43.28 0.26 28.71
C ALA A 131 -42.74 -0.26 27.37
N SER A 132 -43.62 -0.83 26.54
CA SER A 132 -43.21 -1.40 25.26
C SER A 132 -44.30 -1.28 24.20
N ILE A 133 -43.91 -1.05 22.95
CA ILE A 133 -44.80 -1.23 21.81
C ILE A 133 -44.40 -2.53 21.12
N ARG A 134 -45.35 -3.44 20.99
CA ARG A 134 -45.22 -4.63 20.18
C ARG A 134 -45.74 -4.32 18.78
N ILE A 135 -44.96 -4.66 17.78
CA ILE A 135 -45.25 -4.48 16.36
C ILE A 135 -45.36 -5.89 15.81
N THR A 136 -46.58 -6.35 15.64
CA THR A 136 -46.89 -7.68 15.11
C THR A 136 -46.92 -7.61 13.60
N ASN A 137 -45.95 -8.28 12.97
CA ASN A 137 -45.86 -8.39 11.53
C ASN A 137 -46.92 -9.36 10.99
N ASP A 138 -47.61 -9.02 9.89
CA ASP A 138 -48.47 -9.98 9.21
C ASP A 138 -47.58 -10.97 8.44
N ALA A 139 -47.85 -12.26 8.58
CA ALA A 139 -46.97 -13.35 8.16
C ALA A 139 -46.88 -13.51 6.63
N THR A 140 -47.53 -12.65 5.85
CA THR A 140 -47.66 -12.78 4.40
C THR A 140 -47.46 -11.45 3.68
N ALA A 141 -46.22 -11.24 3.22
CA ALA A 141 -45.77 -10.28 2.20
C ALA A 141 -45.36 -8.87 2.67
N ASN A 142 -44.08 -8.57 2.43
CA ASN A 142 -43.46 -7.26 2.26
C ASN A 142 -43.96 -6.16 3.20
N ASN A 143 -43.42 -6.11 4.41
CA ASN A 143 -43.77 -5.08 5.37
C ASN A 143 -43.45 -3.70 4.78
N GLY A 144 -44.48 -2.87 4.70
CA GLY A 144 -44.41 -1.47 4.33
C GLY A 144 -43.44 -0.63 5.16
N ASN A 145 -43.19 0.58 4.68
CA ASN A 145 -42.14 1.47 5.14
C ASN A 145 -42.52 2.14 6.48
N MET A 146 -42.43 1.47 7.63
CA MET A 146 -42.77 2.13 8.89
C MET A 146 -41.72 3.17 9.30
N LYS A 147 -42.14 4.42 9.40
CA LYS A 147 -41.40 5.59 9.84
C LYS A 147 -41.60 5.84 11.33
N VAL A 148 -40.58 5.58 12.15
CA VAL A 148 -40.59 5.96 13.56
C VAL A 148 -40.06 7.39 13.72
N ILE A 149 -40.86 8.27 14.32
CA ILE A 149 -40.52 9.67 14.59
C ILE A 149 -40.56 9.90 16.10
N THR A 150 -39.51 10.46 16.70
CA THR A 150 -39.51 10.81 18.12
C THR A 150 -39.75 12.28 18.41
N SER A 151 -39.88 12.67 19.69
CA SER A 151 -40.22 14.05 20.09
C SER A 151 -39.15 15.08 19.71
N ASP A 152 -37.91 14.63 19.50
CA ASP A 152 -36.79 15.40 18.96
C ASP A 152 -36.78 15.49 17.42
N LYS A 153 -37.79 14.91 16.76
CA LYS A 153 -37.93 14.79 15.29
C LYS A 153 -36.85 13.94 14.63
N THR A 154 -36.09 13.15 15.38
CA THR A 154 -35.20 12.14 14.79
C THR A 154 -36.01 11.03 14.16
N PHE A 155 -35.49 10.50 13.06
CA PHE A 155 -36.16 9.55 12.18
C PHE A 155 -35.48 8.18 12.27
N LYS A 156 -36.28 7.13 12.45
CA LYS A 156 -35.89 5.72 12.34
C LYS A 156 -36.77 5.09 11.26
N LEU A 157 -36.15 4.66 10.17
CA LEU A 157 -36.84 3.94 9.10
C LEU A 157 -36.77 2.43 9.38
N TYR A 158 -37.93 1.77 9.47
CA TYR A 158 -38.07 0.31 9.49
C TYR A 158 -38.43 -0.16 8.08
N LEU A 159 -37.48 -0.78 7.37
CA LEU A 159 -37.77 -1.55 6.16
C LEU A 159 -37.45 -3.01 6.47
N ASP A 160 -38.46 -3.87 6.52
CA ASP A 160 -38.24 -5.31 6.39
C ASP A 160 -38.22 -5.63 4.91
N ASN A 161 -37.04 -5.59 4.30
CA ASN A 161 -36.89 -6.02 2.92
C ASN A 161 -36.71 -7.55 2.91
N ASP A 162 -37.83 -8.23 2.66
CA ASP A 162 -38.10 -9.51 1.96
C ASP A 162 -36.96 -10.43 1.43
N GLY A 163 -35.76 -10.38 1.99
CA GLY A 163 -34.62 -11.15 1.52
C GLY A 163 -34.01 -10.65 0.20
N ALA A 164 -34.45 -9.51 -0.34
CA ALA A 164 -33.86 -8.91 -1.54
C ALA A 164 -32.94 -7.71 -1.19
N PRO A 165 -31.77 -7.59 -1.86
CA PRO A 165 -30.89 -6.43 -1.72
C PRO A 165 -31.62 -5.16 -2.18
N GLY A 166 -31.96 -4.27 -1.25
CA GLY A 166 -32.65 -3.00 -1.49
C GLY A 166 -31.85 -1.80 -0.99
N VAL A 167 -32.13 -0.63 -1.56
CA VAL A 167 -31.57 0.66 -1.14
C VAL A 167 -32.41 1.24 -0.01
N VAL A 168 -31.83 1.37 1.18
CA VAL A 168 -32.47 1.98 2.36
C VAL A 168 -31.97 3.42 2.47
N GLY A 169 -32.83 4.40 2.18
CA GLY A 169 -32.50 5.83 2.19
C GLY A 169 -33.11 6.58 3.38
N GLY A 170 -32.43 7.62 3.87
CA GLY A 170 -32.89 8.47 4.98
C GLY A 170 -33.41 9.87 4.59
N SER A 171 -33.51 10.79 5.56
CA SER A 171 -33.96 12.19 5.42
C SER A 171 -32.82 13.23 5.45
N SER A 172 -33.08 14.53 5.34
CA SER A 172 -32.04 15.58 5.52
C SER A 172 -31.76 15.93 7.00
N LEU A 173 -31.99 14.98 7.91
CA LEU A 173 -31.77 15.10 9.34
C LEU A 173 -30.89 13.93 9.79
N ALA A 174 -30.44 13.95 11.05
CA ALA A 174 -29.73 12.81 11.61
C ALA A 174 -30.63 11.56 11.62
N ASP A 175 -30.23 10.55 10.85
CA ASP A 175 -30.94 9.29 10.70
C ASP A 175 -30.23 8.16 11.45
N PHE A 176 -31.02 7.19 11.92
CA PHE A 176 -30.50 5.89 12.34
C PHE A 176 -31.07 4.82 11.39
N VAL A 177 -30.22 4.25 10.54
CA VAL A 177 -30.59 3.30 9.50
C VAL A 177 -30.08 1.90 9.87
N LEU A 178 -31.00 0.93 9.94
CA LEU A 178 -30.67 -0.47 10.21
C LEU A 178 -30.80 -1.28 8.92
N GLY A 179 -29.84 -2.16 8.64
CA GLY A 179 -29.86 -3.09 7.51
C GLY A 179 -31.00 -4.09 7.62
N GLY A 180 -31.45 -4.63 6.49
CA GLY A 180 -32.49 -5.67 6.45
C GLY A 180 -32.01 -7.02 7.02
N ILE A 181 -32.96 -7.93 7.24
CA ILE A 181 -32.70 -9.33 7.67
C ILE A 181 -32.21 -10.25 6.53
N GLY A 182 -32.20 -9.76 5.29
CA GLY A 182 -31.64 -10.43 4.12
C GLY A 182 -30.17 -10.04 3.88
N GLY A 183 -29.41 -10.89 3.19
CA GLY A 183 -28.03 -10.56 2.82
C GLY A 183 -27.97 -9.45 1.78
N GLY A 184 -27.11 -8.45 1.99
CA GLY A 184 -26.70 -7.48 0.97
C GLY A 184 -27.52 -6.18 0.86
N SER A 185 -27.82 -5.49 1.97
CA SER A 185 -28.55 -4.22 1.90
C SER A 185 -27.65 -3.06 1.46
N THR A 186 -28.11 -2.13 0.64
CA THR A 186 -27.40 -0.85 0.42
C THR A 186 -27.97 0.21 1.35
N LEU A 187 -27.23 0.58 2.39
CA LEU A 187 -27.63 1.58 3.38
C LEU A 187 -27.10 2.96 2.98
N ILE A 188 -28.03 3.89 2.79
CA ILE A 188 -27.75 5.28 2.45
C ILE A 188 -28.37 6.16 3.55
N GLY A 189 -27.53 6.89 4.29
CA GLY A 189 -28.03 7.99 5.14
C GLY A 189 -28.72 9.03 4.26
N GLY A 190 -29.83 9.60 4.66
CA GLY A 190 -30.46 10.64 3.85
C GLY A 190 -29.65 11.91 3.85
N THR A 191 -29.57 12.61 2.72
CA THR A 191 -28.88 13.90 2.48
C THR A 191 -28.08 14.53 3.64
N ALA A 192 -28.25 15.79 4.07
CA ALA A 192 -27.40 16.31 5.15
C ALA A 192 -27.82 15.74 6.53
N GLY A 193 -26.90 15.35 7.41
CA GLY A 193 -27.28 14.82 8.72
C GLY A 193 -26.15 14.08 9.44
N ALA A 194 -26.21 13.99 10.77
CA ALA A 194 -25.25 13.20 11.54
C ALA A 194 -25.75 11.75 11.69
N ASP A 195 -25.52 10.91 10.68
CA ASP A 195 -26.24 9.63 10.58
C ASP A 195 -25.49 8.45 11.16
N THR A 196 -26.24 7.49 11.68
CA THR A 196 -25.72 6.20 12.12
C THR A 196 -26.27 5.09 11.22
N LEU A 197 -25.38 4.37 10.56
CA LEU A 197 -25.72 3.18 9.77
C LEU A 197 -25.32 1.93 10.54
N GLN A 198 -26.18 0.93 10.60
CA GLN A 198 -25.91 -0.32 11.31
C GLN A 198 -26.38 -1.53 10.51
N GLY A 199 -25.49 -2.49 10.28
CA GLY A 199 -25.83 -3.81 9.74
C GLY A 199 -26.37 -4.74 10.81
N GLN A 200 -26.95 -5.86 10.39
CA GLN A 200 -27.42 -6.88 11.33
C GLN A 200 -26.37 -7.97 11.53
N ALA A 201 -26.29 -8.50 12.76
CA ALA A 201 -25.39 -9.62 13.06
C ALA A 201 -25.78 -10.86 12.24
N GLY A 202 -24.86 -11.36 11.42
CA GLY A 202 -25.07 -12.54 10.57
C GLY A 202 -25.68 -12.26 9.19
N SER A 203 -26.06 -11.02 8.88
CA SER A 203 -26.32 -10.59 7.50
C SER A 203 -24.99 -10.30 6.83
N ALA A 204 -24.68 -10.95 5.71
CA ALA A 204 -23.43 -10.73 5.00
C ALA A 204 -23.62 -9.78 3.81
N GLY A 205 -22.65 -8.90 3.57
CA GLY A 205 -22.53 -8.14 2.33
C GLY A 205 -23.23 -6.78 2.31
N ASP A 206 -23.50 -6.17 3.47
CA ASP A 206 -24.15 -4.86 3.51
C ASP A 206 -23.23 -3.78 2.93
N VAL A 207 -23.76 -2.88 2.09
CA VAL A 207 -23.04 -1.76 1.47
C VAL A 207 -23.45 -0.45 2.15
N TYR A 208 -22.53 0.20 2.84
CA TYR A 208 -22.69 1.51 3.44
C TYR A 208 -22.15 2.58 2.51
N VAL A 209 -22.96 3.59 2.20
CA VAL A 209 -22.47 4.74 1.42
C VAL A 209 -21.74 5.72 2.34
N TYR A 210 -20.45 5.93 2.09
CA TYR A 210 -19.63 6.89 2.81
C TYR A 210 -20.11 8.32 2.56
N ARG A 211 -20.21 9.09 3.66
CA ARG A 211 -20.39 10.54 3.62
C ARG A 211 -19.63 11.22 4.75
N SER A 212 -19.25 12.46 4.52
CA SER A 212 -18.50 13.28 5.48
C SER A 212 -19.28 13.57 6.76
N ASP A 213 -20.60 13.60 6.69
CA ASP A 213 -21.49 13.91 7.81
C ASP A 213 -21.91 12.68 8.64
N LEU A 214 -21.56 11.46 8.21
CA LEU A 214 -21.84 10.24 9.00
C LEU A 214 -21.34 10.40 10.45
N ALA A 215 -22.17 10.05 11.42
CA ALA A 215 -21.79 9.96 12.82
C ALA A 215 -21.16 8.60 13.16
N LYS A 216 -21.67 7.51 12.60
CA LYS A 216 -21.15 6.15 12.85
C LYS A 216 -21.57 5.11 11.81
N VAL A 217 -20.72 4.13 11.56
CA VAL A 217 -21.04 2.89 10.82
C VAL A 217 -20.68 1.69 11.68
N ASN A 218 -21.66 0.83 11.94
CA ASN A 218 -21.47 -0.45 12.61
C ASN A 218 -21.82 -1.58 11.65
N ALA A 219 -20.81 -2.13 10.98
CA ALA A 219 -20.93 -3.36 10.21
C ALA A 219 -20.81 -4.54 11.19
N LEU A 220 -21.88 -5.33 11.28
CA LEU A 220 -22.01 -6.44 12.23
C LEU A 220 -22.07 -7.79 11.50
N GLY A 221 -22.00 -7.75 10.17
CA GLY A 221 -22.01 -8.86 9.25
C GLY A 221 -20.62 -9.37 8.90
N ALA A 222 -20.53 -10.12 7.81
CA ALA A 222 -19.26 -10.44 7.18
C ALA A 222 -19.31 -10.01 5.72
N ASN A 223 -18.18 -9.55 5.19
CA ASN A 223 -18.04 -8.99 3.84
C ASN A 223 -18.82 -7.67 3.66
N ASP A 224 -19.01 -6.92 4.72
CA ASP A 224 -19.66 -5.63 4.69
C ASP A 224 -18.74 -4.59 4.01
N THR A 225 -19.31 -3.73 3.17
CA THR A 225 -18.59 -2.80 2.29
C THR A 225 -18.90 -1.36 2.67
N LEU A 226 -17.89 -0.55 2.93
CA LEU A 226 -17.99 0.91 2.98
C LEU A 226 -17.56 1.49 1.63
N SER A 227 -18.51 2.02 0.87
CA SER A 227 -18.27 2.55 -0.47
C SER A 227 -18.50 4.05 -0.53
N ALA A 228 -17.55 4.81 -1.07
CA ALA A 228 -17.72 6.22 -1.36
C ALA A 228 -18.44 6.49 -2.70
N ALA A 229 -19.04 5.47 -3.31
CA ALA A 229 -19.95 5.66 -4.43
C ALA A 229 -21.23 6.39 -3.98
N VAL A 230 -21.43 7.61 -4.47
CA VAL A 230 -22.74 8.27 -4.41
C VAL A 230 -23.59 7.71 -5.55
N LEU A 231 -24.62 6.94 -5.20
CA LEU A 231 -25.67 6.56 -6.12
C LEU A 231 -26.53 7.80 -6.41
N SER A 232 -26.60 8.23 -7.67
CA SER A 232 -27.64 9.17 -8.09
C SER A 232 -29.03 8.53 -7.95
N SER A 233 -30.10 9.34 -7.96
CA SER A 233 -31.48 8.83 -7.91
C SER A 233 -31.83 7.91 -9.10
N ASP A 234 -31.04 7.90 -10.17
CA ASP A 234 -31.15 7.03 -11.34
C ASP A 234 -30.07 5.91 -11.38
N GLY A 235 -29.30 5.72 -10.29
CA GLY A 235 -28.39 4.58 -10.12
C GLY A 235 -27.07 4.67 -10.89
N THR A 236 -26.69 5.86 -11.38
CA THR A 236 -25.38 6.07 -12.01
C THR A 236 -24.34 6.51 -10.98
N THR A 237 -23.17 5.87 -11.00
CA THR A 237 -22.04 6.24 -10.15
C THR A 237 -21.45 7.57 -10.64
N ALA A 238 -21.58 8.61 -9.82
CA ALA A 238 -21.00 9.91 -10.09
C ALA A 238 -20.06 10.26 -8.94
N ASN A 239 -18.82 9.80 -8.96
CA ASN A 239 -17.79 10.43 -8.13
C ASN A 239 -16.43 10.48 -8.82
N ASN A 240 -15.87 11.68 -8.80
CA ASN A 240 -14.50 12.03 -9.18
C ASN A 240 -13.88 12.92 -8.07
N THR A 241 -14.34 12.72 -6.83
CA THR A 241 -14.01 13.53 -5.65
C THR A 241 -13.24 12.70 -4.67
N ALA A 242 -12.07 13.21 -4.28
CA ALA A 242 -11.24 12.67 -3.21
C ALA A 242 -12.01 12.43 -1.90
N VAL A 243 -11.77 11.27 -1.29
CA VAL A 243 -12.37 10.80 -0.04
C VAL A 243 -11.28 10.38 0.94
N GLU A 244 -11.52 10.61 2.22
CA GLU A 244 -10.67 10.09 3.31
C GLU A 244 -11.50 9.12 4.16
N ILE A 245 -11.13 7.84 4.16
CA ILE A 245 -11.73 6.79 4.99
C ILE A 245 -10.66 6.25 5.93
N ASN A 246 -10.95 6.25 7.23
CA ASN A 246 -10.03 5.75 8.24
C ASN A 246 -10.77 4.82 9.21
N LEU A 247 -10.60 3.51 9.04
CA LEU A 247 -11.24 2.48 9.86
C LEU A 247 -10.58 2.32 11.25
N TYR A 248 -9.44 2.95 11.53
CA TYR A 248 -8.95 3.09 12.91
C TYR A 248 -9.81 4.05 13.75
N ASP A 249 -10.61 4.90 13.10
CA ASP A 249 -11.60 5.71 13.82
C ASP A 249 -12.69 4.81 14.39
N THR A 250 -13.00 4.98 15.68
CA THR A 250 -14.16 4.35 16.35
C THR A 250 -15.52 4.63 15.68
N LYS A 251 -15.54 5.58 14.72
CA LYS A 251 -16.64 5.86 13.82
C LYS A 251 -17.00 4.67 12.93
N TYR A 252 -16.05 3.84 12.50
CA TYR A 252 -16.30 2.68 11.63
C TYR A 252 -15.87 1.40 12.35
N THR A 253 -16.75 0.39 12.40
CA THR A 253 -16.45 -0.88 13.05
C THR A 253 -16.96 -2.04 12.23
N GLY A 254 -16.16 -3.11 12.12
CA GLY A 254 -16.52 -4.37 11.44
C GLY A 254 -16.67 -4.24 9.92
N VAL A 255 -16.01 -3.26 9.29
CA VAL A 255 -16.03 -3.11 7.83
C VAL A 255 -14.95 -3.99 7.23
N GLU A 256 -15.28 -4.87 6.29
CA GLU A 256 -14.30 -5.75 5.62
C GLU A 256 -13.87 -5.26 4.25
N ASN A 257 -14.73 -4.51 3.54
CA ASN A 257 -14.41 -3.99 2.20
C ASN A 257 -14.52 -2.47 2.19
N VAL A 258 -13.58 -1.79 1.55
CA VAL A 258 -13.58 -0.33 1.40
C VAL A 258 -13.35 0.03 -0.06
N VAL A 259 -14.19 0.92 -0.61
CA VAL A 259 -14.08 1.39 -2.00
C VAL A 259 -14.07 2.92 -2.04
N GLY A 260 -12.98 3.53 -2.51
CA GLY A 260 -12.79 4.99 -2.63
C GLY A 260 -13.55 5.61 -3.81
N GLY A 261 -13.53 4.93 -4.96
CA GLY A 261 -14.32 5.28 -6.13
C GLY A 261 -13.53 6.06 -7.16
N GLY A 262 -13.64 7.39 -7.18
CA GLY A 262 -12.91 8.21 -8.14
C GLY A 262 -12.48 9.52 -7.50
N GLY A 263 -11.29 10.02 -7.83
CA GLY A 263 -10.62 11.09 -7.10
C GLY A 263 -9.31 10.59 -6.51
N ARG A 264 -8.58 11.43 -5.77
CA ARG A 264 -7.39 10.98 -5.01
C ARG A 264 -7.83 10.65 -3.59
N ASP A 265 -8.02 9.37 -3.32
CA ASP A 265 -8.57 8.88 -2.08
C ASP A 265 -7.47 8.54 -1.06
N THR A 266 -7.81 8.53 0.21
CA THR A 266 -6.96 8.06 1.30
C THR A 266 -7.74 7.04 2.10
N LEU A 267 -7.37 5.77 1.96
CA LEU A 267 -8.03 4.63 2.57
C LEU A 267 -7.10 4.00 3.59
N ARG A 268 -7.53 3.97 4.85
CA ARG A 268 -6.83 3.30 5.95
C ARG A 268 -7.73 2.24 6.57
N GLY A 269 -7.31 0.98 6.52
CA GLY A 269 -7.97 -0.15 7.15
C GLY A 269 -7.78 -0.15 8.66
N SER A 270 -8.06 -1.28 9.32
CA SER A 270 -8.11 -1.40 10.77
C SER A 270 -7.10 -2.43 11.30
N SER A 271 -7.53 -3.31 12.18
CA SER A 271 -6.78 -4.47 12.68
C SER A 271 -7.36 -5.81 12.17
N LEU A 272 -8.41 -5.76 11.34
CA LEU A 272 -9.03 -6.94 10.74
C LEU A 272 -8.44 -7.16 9.35
N ALA A 273 -8.77 -8.28 8.71
CA ALA A 273 -8.38 -8.50 7.32
C ALA A 273 -9.39 -7.79 6.42
N GLU A 274 -8.93 -6.79 5.66
CA GLU A 274 -9.77 -5.96 4.80
C GLU A 274 -9.35 -6.00 3.32
N THR A 275 -10.31 -5.70 2.44
CA THR A 275 -10.06 -5.43 1.02
C THR A 275 -10.28 -3.95 0.74
N LEU A 276 -9.23 -3.25 0.32
CA LEU A 276 -9.26 -1.82 -0.02
C LEU A 276 -9.11 -1.64 -1.53
N ASP A 277 -10.03 -0.90 -2.15
CA ASP A 277 -10.03 -0.54 -3.56
C ASP A 277 -10.07 1.00 -3.71
N GLY A 278 -9.00 1.60 -4.23
CA GLY A 278 -8.90 3.04 -4.48
C GLY A 278 -9.84 3.50 -5.59
N GLY A 279 -9.80 2.79 -6.71
CA GLY A 279 -10.63 3.05 -7.88
C GLY A 279 -9.88 3.89 -8.92
N ASN A 280 -10.42 5.05 -9.31
CA ASN A 280 -9.76 5.92 -10.28
C ASN A 280 -9.10 7.11 -9.59
N GLY A 281 -7.80 7.30 -9.76
CA GLY A 281 -7.07 8.47 -9.31
C GLY A 281 -5.69 8.10 -8.78
N GLY A 282 -5.10 8.95 -7.95
CA GLY A 282 -3.79 8.66 -7.37
C GLY A 282 -3.93 8.45 -5.89
N ASP A 283 -4.25 7.25 -5.47
CA ASP A 283 -4.80 6.95 -4.15
C ASP A 283 -3.72 6.62 -3.13
N ILE A 284 -4.05 6.76 -1.84
CA ILE A 284 -3.20 6.33 -0.73
C ILE A 284 -3.91 5.19 -0.01
N LEU A 285 -3.32 4.00 -0.01
CA LEU A 285 -3.88 2.80 0.62
C LEU A 285 -2.97 2.32 1.75
N TRP A 286 -3.55 2.11 2.93
CA TRP A 286 -2.89 1.54 4.09
C TRP A 286 -3.79 0.48 4.71
N GLY A 287 -3.44 -0.81 4.59
CA GLY A 287 -4.21 -1.90 5.20
C GLY A 287 -4.32 -1.75 6.72
N GLY A 288 -3.20 -1.43 7.37
CA GLY A 288 -3.13 -1.40 8.81
C GLY A 288 -2.66 -2.78 9.28
N ALA A 289 -3.13 -3.23 10.45
CA ALA A 289 -2.80 -4.57 10.90
C ALA A 289 -3.83 -5.54 10.33
N GLY A 290 -3.42 -6.73 9.91
CA GLY A 290 -4.36 -7.64 9.28
C GLY A 290 -3.65 -8.48 8.24
N ASN A 291 -4.41 -9.11 7.36
CA ASN A 291 -3.86 -9.67 6.15
C ASN A 291 -4.71 -9.08 5.03
N ASP A 292 -4.28 -7.93 4.53
CA ASP A 292 -5.14 -7.07 3.72
C ASP A 292 -4.92 -7.28 2.22
N SER A 293 -5.94 -6.96 1.44
CA SER A 293 -5.89 -7.00 -0.02
C SER A 293 -6.07 -5.58 -0.56
N LEU A 294 -5.00 -4.99 -1.08
CA LEU A 294 -4.96 -3.61 -1.54
C LEU A 294 -4.97 -3.53 -3.06
N THR A 295 -5.86 -2.71 -3.61
CA THR A 295 -6.01 -2.48 -5.04
C THR A 295 -6.07 -0.98 -5.26
N GLY A 296 -5.02 -0.37 -5.81
CA GLY A 296 -5.01 1.08 -6.06
C GLY A 296 -5.98 1.47 -7.17
N GLY A 297 -5.90 0.77 -8.31
CA GLY A 297 -6.80 0.97 -9.44
C GLY A 297 -6.09 1.69 -10.58
N ALA A 298 -6.71 2.72 -11.17
CA ALA A 298 -6.14 3.46 -12.29
C ALA A 298 -5.52 4.79 -11.82
N GLY A 299 -4.27 5.06 -12.19
CA GLY A 299 -3.51 6.25 -11.82
C GLY A 299 -2.35 5.93 -10.87
N ASN A 300 -1.66 6.96 -10.36
CA ASN A 300 -0.43 6.76 -9.60
C ASN A 300 -0.72 6.62 -8.11
N ASP A 301 -0.70 5.37 -7.61
CA ASP A 301 -1.10 5.04 -6.25
C ASP A 301 0.08 4.97 -5.29
N THR A 302 -0.20 5.05 -4.00
CA THR A 302 0.77 4.95 -2.91
C THR A 302 0.30 3.97 -1.86
N TYR A 303 1.04 2.88 -1.69
CA TYR A 303 0.75 1.82 -0.71
C TYR A 303 1.64 2.00 0.51
N TRP A 304 1.05 2.08 1.70
CA TRP A 304 1.77 2.17 2.97
C TRP A 304 1.80 0.81 3.65
N PHE A 305 3.00 0.40 4.05
CA PHE A 305 3.24 -0.86 4.73
C PHE A 305 4.35 -0.68 5.77
N GLY A 306 4.29 -1.40 6.88
CA GLY A 306 5.27 -1.27 7.96
C GLY A 306 5.29 -2.48 8.88
N THR A 307 5.93 -2.32 10.03
CA THR A 307 5.97 -3.38 11.05
C THR A 307 4.62 -3.54 11.75
N GLY A 308 4.19 -4.79 11.94
CA GLY A 308 2.92 -5.13 12.56
C GLY A 308 1.70 -5.04 11.65
N ASP A 309 1.89 -4.71 10.36
CA ASP A 309 0.80 -4.65 9.39
C ASP A 309 0.33 -6.05 8.94
N GLY A 310 1.17 -7.09 9.06
CA GLY A 310 0.82 -8.48 8.79
C GLY A 310 1.12 -8.94 7.35
N LEU A 311 0.31 -9.84 6.78
CA LEU A 311 0.55 -10.43 5.46
C LEU A 311 -0.36 -9.81 4.41
N ASP A 312 0.05 -8.66 3.88
CA ASP A 312 -0.72 -7.91 2.90
C ASP A 312 -0.40 -8.32 1.47
N SER A 313 -1.38 -8.17 0.59
CA SER A 313 -1.24 -8.39 -0.83
C SER A 313 -1.69 -7.17 -1.62
N ILE A 314 -0.84 -6.69 -2.51
CA ILE A 314 -1.24 -5.71 -3.53
C ILE A 314 -1.66 -6.48 -4.77
N VAL A 315 -2.94 -6.40 -5.09
CA VAL A 315 -3.53 -7.02 -6.27
C VAL A 315 -3.29 -6.08 -7.44
N ALA A 316 -2.38 -6.46 -8.33
CA ALA A 316 -2.17 -5.74 -9.57
C ALA A 316 -3.39 -5.94 -10.48
N ILE A 317 -4.29 -4.96 -10.55
CA ILE A 317 -5.07 -4.80 -11.78
C ILE A 317 -4.05 -4.38 -12.83
N GLY A 318 -3.90 -5.16 -13.91
CA GLY A 318 -2.90 -4.89 -14.92
C GLY A 318 -2.97 -3.42 -15.36
N GLY A 319 -1.87 -2.69 -15.09
CA GLY A 319 -1.67 -1.25 -15.32
C GLY A 319 -2.01 -0.83 -16.74
N GLY A 320 -3.29 -0.55 -16.90
CA GLY A 320 -3.88 0.06 -18.04
C GLY A 320 -5.20 0.59 -17.52
N GLY A 321 -5.17 1.82 -17.00
CA GLY A 321 -6.34 2.68 -17.13
C GLY A 321 -6.88 2.56 -18.56
N ALA A 322 -8.16 2.88 -18.76
CA ALA A 322 -8.75 2.83 -20.10
C ALA A 322 -7.99 3.68 -21.17
N ASP A 323 -6.97 4.44 -20.75
CA ASP A 323 -6.06 5.27 -21.54
C ASP A 323 -4.73 4.61 -21.96
N GLY A 324 -4.36 3.43 -21.42
CA GLY A 324 -3.10 2.76 -21.74
C GLY A 324 -1.84 3.45 -21.19
N ALA A 325 -1.97 4.30 -20.16
CA ALA A 325 -0.83 4.84 -19.43
C ALA A 325 -0.26 3.80 -18.44
N THR A 326 1.06 3.81 -18.28
CA THR A 326 1.77 2.99 -17.29
C THR A 326 1.80 3.73 -15.95
N ASP A 327 1.17 3.18 -14.91
CA ASP A 327 1.07 3.79 -13.59
C ASP A 327 2.42 3.78 -12.83
N ALA A 328 2.75 4.91 -12.17
CA ALA A 328 3.96 5.09 -11.39
C ALA A 328 3.68 4.95 -9.89
N ASP A 329 3.43 3.72 -9.45
CA ASP A 329 3.08 3.41 -8.06
C ASP A 329 4.26 3.57 -7.09
N VAL A 330 3.93 3.96 -5.87
CA VAL A 330 4.87 4.08 -4.74
C VAL A 330 4.54 3.04 -3.67
N TYR A 331 5.53 2.27 -3.26
CA TYR A 331 5.47 1.32 -2.14
C TYR A 331 6.28 1.92 -0.99
N ASN A 332 5.58 2.45 0.02
CA ASN A 332 6.14 3.22 1.11
C ASN A 332 6.23 2.39 2.40
N PHE A 333 7.45 2.01 2.78
CA PHE A 333 7.77 1.36 4.04
C PHE A 333 8.00 2.41 5.14
N TYR A 334 6.91 2.87 5.75
CA TYR A 334 6.86 4.15 6.48
C TYR A 334 7.64 4.18 7.80
N ASP A 335 7.89 3.03 8.42
CA ASP A 335 8.58 2.89 9.72
C ASP A 335 9.89 2.10 9.64
N SER A 336 10.30 1.73 8.43
CA SER A 336 11.40 0.80 8.19
C SER A 336 12.54 1.49 7.45
N THR A 337 13.75 1.01 7.70
CA THR A 337 14.93 1.38 6.89
C THR A 337 15.14 0.35 5.79
N PHE A 338 15.94 0.69 4.80
CA PHE A 338 16.31 -0.26 3.76
C PHE A 338 16.96 -1.55 4.31
N SER A 339 17.71 -1.47 5.42
CA SER A 339 18.32 -2.64 6.05
C SER A 339 17.33 -3.59 6.71
N ASP A 340 16.10 -3.13 6.97
CA ASP A 340 15.04 -3.95 7.55
C ASP A 340 14.27 -4.75 6.49
N LEU A 341 14.52 -4.49 5.20
CA LEU A 341 13.81 -5.11 4.09
C LEU A 341 14.56 -6.30 3.49
N SER A 342 13.82 -7.38 3.25
CA SER A 342 14.25 -8.49 2.39
C SER A 342 13.24 -8.71 1.27
N PHE A 343 13.73 -9.09 0.08
CA PHE A 343 12.90 -9.26 -1.10
C PHE A 343 13.09 -10.66 -1.65
N ALA A 344 12.01 -11.28 -2.13
CA ALA A 344 12.03 -12.59 -2.75
C ALA A 344 11.00 -12.64 -3.87
N TYR A 345 11.37 -13.25 -5.00
CA TYR A 345 10.40 -13.56 -6.04
C TYR A 345 9.71 -14.89 -5.76
N ASN A 346 8.39 -14.91 -5.87
CA ASN A 346 7.56 -16.11 -5.82
C ASN A 346 6.76 -16.24 -7.11
N GLY A 347 7.34 -16.89 -8.12
CA GLY A 347 6.76 -16.93 -9.45
C GLY A 347 6.77 -15.56 -10.12
N ALA A 348 5.57 -15.00 -10.39
CA ALA A 348 5.42 -13.68 -10.99
C ALA A 348 5.37 -12.53 -9.95
N ASP A 349 5.25 -12.86 -8.68
CA ASP A 349 5.03 -11.90 -7.59
C ASP A 349 6.35 -11.51 -6.92
N LEU A 350 6.41 -10.29 -6.38
CA LEU A 350 7.49 -9.81 -5.52
C LEU A 350 6.99 -9.81 -4.07
N VAL A 351 7.64 -10.57 -3.21
CA VAL A 351 7.39 -10.59 -1.77
C VAL A 351 8.43 -9.72 -1.08
N VAL A 352 8.00 -8.71 -0.32
CA VAL A 352 8.88 -7.89 0.53
C VAL A 352 8.58 -8.19 1.99
N THR A 353 9.56 -8.68 2.73
CA THR A 353 9.45 -8.95 4.18
C THR A 353 10.12 -7.83 4.97
N VAL A 354 9.47 -7.38 6.05
CA VAL A 354 9.92 -6.28 6.91
C VAL A 354 10.30 -6.82 8.29
N GLY A 355 11.47 -6.44 8.82
CA GLY A 355 11.93 -6.81 10.17
C GLY A 355 12.60 -8.19 10.28
N PRO A 356 13.01 -8.62 11.49
CA PRO A 356 13.62 -9.93 11.69
C PRO A 356 12.61 -11.05 11.41
N VAL A 357 13.04 -12.07 10.66
CA VAL A 357 12.31 -13.24 10.10
C VAL A 357 11.46 -14.05 11.11
N THR A 358 11.35 -13.64 12.38
CA THR A 358 10.70 -14.36 13.47
C THR A 358 9.23 -13.99 13.70
N ASN A 359 8.75 -12.87 13.15
CA ASN A 359 7.33 -12.50 13.04
C ASN A 359 7.14 -11.92 11.62
N TYR A 360 6.42 -12.63 10.75
CA TYR A 360 6.38 -12.30 9.33
C TYR A 360 5.35 -11.18 9.06
N ASP A 361 5.83 -9.95 8.91
CA ASP A 361 5.15 -8.93 8.12
C ASP A 361 5.67 -9.03 6.68
N ALA A 362 4.78 -9.25 5.71
CA ALA A 362 5.17 -9.38 4.32
C ALA A 362 4.15 -8.75 3.38
N LEU A 363 4.65 -7.97 2.43
CA LEU A 363 3.89 -7.37 1.34
C LEU A 363 4.09 -8.19 0.07
N ASN A 364 3.05 -8.84 -0.42
CA ASN A 364 3.05 -9.56 -1.70
C ASN A 364 2.54 -8.65 -2.82
N ILE A 365 3.43 -8.22 -3.71
CA ILE A 365 3.10 -7.42 -4.89
C ILE A 365 2.87 -8.37 -6.06
N GLN A 366 1.61 -8.60 -6.40
CA GLN A 366 1.24 -9.57 -7.41
C GLN A 366 1.68 -9.14 -8.81
N ALA A 367 2.04 -10.12 -9.65
CA ALA A 367 2.43 -9.92 -11.05
C ALA A 367 3.54 -8.87 -11.27
N TYR A 368 4.38 -8.61 -10.25
CA TYR A 368 5.48 -7.67 -10.32
C TYR A 368 6.42 -7.91 -11.52
N ASN A 369 6.68 -9.17 -11.90
CA ASN A 369 7.58 -9.52 -13.01
C ASN A 369 6.90 -9.54 -14.41
N ASN A 370 5.67 -9.03 -14.55
CA ASN A 370 4.97 -9.02 -15.83
C ASN A 370 5.25 -7.73 -16.63
N ALA A 371 6.02 -7.86 -17.72
CA ALA A 371 6.45 -6.75 -18.58
C ALA A 371 5.30 -5.96 -19.26
N ALA A 372 4.08 -6.49 -19.29
CA ALA A 372 2.94 -5.86 -19.96
C ALA A 372 2.21 -4.79 -19.11
N THR A 373 2.51 -4.68 -17.81
CA THR A 373 1.71 -3.91 -16.84
C THR A 373 2.53 -2.94 -15.99
N ASN A 374 3.83 -2.82 -16.23
CA ASN A 374 4.75 -2.17 -15.31
C ASN A 374 5.11 -0.75 -15.75
N GLY A 375 4.43 0.25 -15.18
CA GLY A 375 5.04 1.56 -15.03
C GLY A 375 6.10 1.60 -13.94
N ALA A 376 6.61 2.78 -13.64
CA ALA A 376 7.74 2.95 -12.74
C ALA A 376 7.36 2.64 -11.29
N LYS A 377 7.76 1.47 -10.78
CA LYS A 377 7.56 1.06 -9.39
C LYS A 377 8.64 1.64 -8.49
N ILE A 378 8.24 2.53 -7.57
CA ILE A 378 9.13 3.25 -6.67
C ILE A 378 8.97 2.68 -5.26
N PHE A 379 10.08 2.33 -4.62
CA PHE A 379 10.11 1.89 -3.24
C PHE A 379 10.68 3.00 -2.36
N GLN A 380 10.03 3.27 -1.24
CA GLN A 380 10.43 4.29 -0.27
C GLN A 380 10.56 3.66 1.11
N THR A 381 11.59 4.07 1.83
CA THR A 381 11.88 3.74 3.22
C THR A 381 12.18 5.03 3.96
N SER A 382 12.31 4.98 5.28
CA SER A 382 12.67 6.17 6.07
C SER A 382 14.02 6.79 5.70
N ASP A 383 14.93 6.02 5.10
CA ASP A 383 16.29 6.45 4.75
C ASP A 383 16.62 6.45 3.25
N LEU A 384 15.81 5.80 2.40
CA LEU A 384 16.10 5.63 0.97
C LEU A 384 14.84 5.62 0.08
N THR A 385 14.97 6.18 -1.12
CA THR A 385 14.06 5.96 -2.26
C THR A 385 14.80 5.24 -3.36
N PHE A 386 14.22 4.17 -3.91
CA PHE A 386 14.87 3.34 -4.92
C PHE A 386 13.86 2.67 -5.86
N ARG A 387 14.36 1.97 -6.88
CA ARG A 387 13.58 1.15 -7.80
C ARG A 387 14.20 -0.24 -7.83
N LEU A 388 13.36 -1.28 -7.84
CA LEU A 388 13.80 -2.61 -8.23
C LEU A 388 13.62 -2.75 -9.74
N LEU A 389 14.63 -3.28 -10.43
CA LEU A 389 14.55 -3.60 -11.85
C LEU A 389 14.09 -5.05 -11.99
N ALA A 390 12.93 -5.27 -12.62
CA ALA A 390 12.41 -6.62 -12.85
C ALA A 390 13.32 -7.39 -13.84
N SER A 391 13.78 -8.58 -13.46
CA SER A 391 14.53 -9.45 -14.36
C SER A 391 13.58 -10.10 -15.37
N SER A 392 13.55 -9.58 -16.59
CA SER A 392 13.05 -10.34 -17.73
C SER A 392 14.06 -10.25 -18.86
N ALA A 393 14.32 -11.38 -19.52
CA ALA A 393 15.22 -11.47 -20.66
C ALA A 393 14.85 -10.44 -21.74
N GLY A 394 15.55 -9.31 -21.77
CA GLY A 394 15.30 -8.16 -22.64
C GLY A 394 16.19 -6.97 -22.25
N PRO A 395 16.46 -6.02 -23.15
CA PRO A 395 17.59 -5.10 -23.02
C PRO A 395 17.52 -4.27 -21.74
N ILE A 396 18.69 -4.20 -21.09
CA ILE A 396 19.02 -3.39 -19.92
C ILE A 396 18.46 -1.96 -20.13
N PRO A 397 17.62 -1.44 -19.22
CA PRO A 397 17.23 -0.04 -19.29
C PRO A 397 18.48 0.83 -19.14
N THR A 398 18.73 1.69 -20.11
CA THR A 398 19.69 2.78 -19.97
C THR A 398 19.17 3.73 -18.90
N GLY A 399 19.86 3.81 -17.76
CA GLY A 399 19.45 4.54 -16.56
C GLY A 399 19.17 6.03 -16.76
N THR A 400 18.49 6.60 -15.77
CA THR A 400 18.15 8.03 -15.67
C THR A 400 19.07 8.75 -14.68
N THR A 401 19.11 10.08 -14.67
CA THR A 401 19.99 10.90 -13.81
C THR A 401 19.63 10.96 -12.31
N ALA A 402 18.93 9.96 -11.75
CA ALA A 402 18.44 9.95 -10.37
C ALA A 402 19.19 8.89 -9.53
N VAL A 403 19.23 9.05 -8.21
CA VAL A 403 19.86 8.05 -7.30
C VAL A 403 19.17 6.71 -7.46
N GLU A 404 19.88 5.70 -7.97
CA GLU A 404 19.37 4.35 -8.20
C GLU A 404 20.04 3.34 -7.25
N TYR A 405 19.25 2.40 -6.71
CA TYR A 405 19.75 1.28 -5.92
C TYR A 405 19.47 -0.02 -6.65
N VAL A 406 20.52 -0.65 -7.17
CA VAL A 406 20.40 -1.90 -7.95
C VAL A 406 20.83 -3.07 -7.06
N ARG A 407 19.87 -3.95 -6.75
CA ARG A 407 20.11 -5.25 -6.09
C ARG A 407 19.75 -6.37 -7.06
N ASP A 408 20.68 -7.32 -7.27
CA ASP A 408 20.39 -8.57 -7.98
C ASP A 408 19.88 -9.64 -7.00
N PHE A 409 18.85 -10.39 -7.40
CA PHE A 409 18.34 -11.54 -6.66
C PHE A 409 18.63 -12.80 -7.49
N VAL A 410 19.53 -13.62 -6.95
CA VAL A 410 20.05 -14.86 -7.53
C VAL A 410 18.97 -15.69 -8.23
N GLY A 411 19.04 -15.74 -9.57
CA GLY A 411 18.40 -16.75 -10.41
C GLY A 411 19.45 -17.69 -11.01
N ALA A 412 19.19 -19.00 -10.98
CA ALA A 412 20.16 -20.06 -11.27
C ALA A 412 20.97 -19.86 -12.58
N GLY A 413 22.25 -19.50 -12.45
CA GLY A 413 23.30 -19.82 -13.42
C GLY A 413 23.78 -18.71 -14.36
N GLY A 414 23.35 -17.45 -14.20
CA GLY A 414 23.89 -16.31 -14.95
C GLY A 414 24.88 -15.49 -14.12
N VAL A 415 25.96 -15.02 -14.76
CA VAL A 415 26.83 -13.95 -14.21
C VAL A 415 26.11 -12.62 -14.52
N PRO A 416 25.56 -11.90 -13.53
CA PRO A 416 24.78 -10.69 -13.78
C PRO A 416 25.71 -9.52 -14.11
N LEU A 417 25.31 -8.71 -15.11
CA LEU A 417 25.89 -7.40 -15.40
C LEU A 417 25.01 -6.34 -14.72
N LEU A 418 25.57 -5.60 -13.76
CA LEU A 418 24.89 -4.46 -13.12
C LEU A 418 25.40 -3.16 -13.75
N ASP A 419 24.48 -2.35 -14.30
CA ASP A 419 24.71 -1.04 -14.90
C ASP A 419 23.89 0.00 -14.13
N GLY A 420 24.57 0.94 -13.45
CA GLY A 420 23.93 2.02 -12.68
C GLY A 420 23.48 3.21 -13.54
N GLY A 421 23.81 3.25 -14.83
CA GLY A 421 23.58 4.43 -15.66
C GLY A 421 24.47 5.62 -15.24
N GLY A 422 23.94 6.84 -15.36
CA GLY A 422 24.61 8.05 -14.89
C GLY A 422 23.88 8.66 -13.70
N GLY A 423 24.60 9.11 -12.68
CA GLY A 423 24.01 9.53 -11.40
C GLY A 423 24.88 9.08 -10.22
N ALA A 424 24.42 9.33 -9.00
CA ALA A 424 25.05 8.76 -7.80
C ALA A 424 24.34 7.46 -7.43
N ASP A 425 24.93 6.33 -7.81
CA ASP A 425 24.29 5.02 -7.68
C ASP A 425 24.87 4.20 -6.52
N THR A 426 24.02 3.41 -5.86
CA THR A 426 24.45 2.43 -4.86
C THR A 426 24.14 1.04 -5.39
N VAL A 427 25.19 0.25 -5.61
CA VAL A 427 25.07 -1.08 -6.21
C VAL A 427 25.49 -2.11 -5.17
N VAL A 428 24.65 -3.12 -4.95
CA VAL A 428 24.94 -4.18 -3.97
C VAL A 428 24.95 -5.53 -4.68
N GLY A 429 26.14 -6.14 -4.70
CA GLY A 429 26.39 -7.47 -5.22
C GLY A 429 25.80 -8.55 -4.32
N GLY A 430 25.42 -9.67 -4.93
CA GLY A 430 24.95 -10.86 -4.22
C GLY A 430 26.10 -11.80 -3.86
N ASP A 431 25.77 -13.05 -3.52
CA ASP A 431 26.70 -14.00 -2.89
C ASP A 431 27.75 -14.69 -3.80
N ALA A 432 27.97 -14.28 -5.06
CA ALA A 432 29.17 -14.66 -5.85
C ALA A 432 29.20 -14.09 -7.28
N GLY A 433 30.40 -13.64 -7.72
CA GLY A 433 30.81 -13.64 -9.13
C GLY A 433 30.10 -12.60 -9.98
N ASN A 434 29.92 -11.38 -9.46
CA ASN A 434 29.27 -10.31 -10.21
C ASN A 434 30.27 -9.56 -11.11
N THR A 435 29.81 -9.12 -12.29
CA THR A 435 30.55 -8.17 -13.14
C THR A 435 29.82 -6.84 -13.11
N PHE A 436 30.51 -5.78 -12.65
CA PHE A 436 29.94 -4.43 -12.57
C PHE A 436 30.42 -3.57 -13.72
N ALA A 437 29.49 -2.89 -14.39
CA ALA A 437 29.76 -1.83 -15.36
C ALA A 437 29.52 -0.48 -14.69
N TYR A 438 30.52 0.40 -14.70
CA TYR A 438 30.40 1.75 -14.13
C TYR A 438 30.58 2.82 -15.20
N TYR A 439 29.93 3.97 -15.01
CA TYR A 439 30.06 5.18 -15.82
C TYR A 439 30.39 6.36 -14.90
N ALA A 440 31.64 6.83 -14.93
CA ALA A 440 32.22 8.10 -14.42
C ALA A 440 31.74 8.81 -13.12
N ASP A 441 30.67 8.39 -12.44
CA ASP A 441 30.11 9.03 -11.25
C ASP A 441 30.04 8.05 -10.08
N THR A 442 30.05 8.61 -8.87
CA THR A 442 30.40 7.98 -7.60
C THR A 442 29.55 6.74 -7.18
N ALA A 443 29.86 5.55 -7.70
CA ALA A 443 29.25 4.29 -7.24
C ALA A 443 29.65 3.93 -5.79
N ARG A 444 28.73 3.44 -4.96
CA ARG A 444 29.04 2.83 -3.64
C ARG A 444 28.79 1.33 -3.69
N TYR A 445 29.82 0.52 -3.47
CA TYR A 445 29.70 -0.93 -3.35
C TYR A 445 29.57 -1.31 -1.87
N ILE A 446 28.61 -2.19 -1.54
CA ILE A 446 28.48 -2.77 -0.20
C ILE A 446 28.57 -4.29 -0.38
N GLY A 447 29.79 -4.80 -0.17
CA GLY A 447 30.31 -6.18 -0.17
C GLY A 447 29.42 -7.40 -0.45
N GLY A 448 30.02 -8.36 -1.17
CA GLY A 448 29.69 -9.80 -1.22
C GLY A 448 30.91 -10.67 -0.82
N SER A 449 30.70 -11.94 -0.46
CA SER A 449 31.67 -12.83 0.20
C SER A 449 32.83 -13.33 -0.68
N SER A 450 34.04 -13.50 -0.08
CA SER A 450 35.20 -14.39 -0.34
C SER A 450 35.58 -14.96 -1.73
N THR A 451 34.90 -14.60 -2.81
CA THR A 451 35.16 -15.04 -4.18
C THR A 451 35.28 -13.84 -5.11
N LEU A 452 36.11 -13.97 -6.15
CA LEU A 452 36.53 -12.92 -7.09
C LEU A 452 35.37 -12.12 -7.70
N ASP A 453 35.23 -10.85 -7.30
CA ASP A 453 34.34 -9.88 -7.96
C ASP A 453 35.09 -9.05 -9.01
N VAL A 454 34.41 -8.72 -10.12
CA VAL A 454 35.02 -8.06 -11.28
C VAL A 454 34.39 -6.69 -11.55
N LEU A 455 35.20 -5.63 -11.58
CA LEU A 455 34.82 -4.29 -12.01
C LEU A 455 35.36 -4.04 -13.42
N THR A 456 34.49 -3.72 -14.37
CA THR A 456 34.87 -3.42 -15.77
C THR A 456 34.31 -2.08 -16.21
N ALA A 457 35.13 -1.24 -16.84
CA ALA A 457 34.65 0.00 -17.42
C ALA A 457 33.62 -0.27 -18.53
N ALA A 458 32.43 0.35 -18.43
CA ALA A 458 31.55 0.43 -19.59
C ALA A 458 32.15 1.40 -20.61
N THR A 459 31.70 1.38 -21.87
CA THR A 459 32.21 2.24 -22.95
C THR A 459 32.08 3.73 -22.60
N SER A 460 33.07 4.27 -21.89
CA SER A 460 33.20 5.66 -21.53
C SER A 460 33.84 6.42 -22.69
N ALA A 461 33.38 7.65 -22.92
CA ALA A 461 33.99 8.55 -23.90
C ALA A 461 35.35 9.12 -23.41
N ASP A 462 35.65 8.97 -22.13
CA ASP A 462 36.83 9.46 -21.41
C ASP A 462 37.40 8.34 -20.50
N GLY A 463 38.68 8.42 -20.14
CA GLY A 463 39.31 7.46 -19.21
C GLY A 463 38.77 7.56 -17.78
N VAL A 464 39.06 6.57 -16.95
CA VAL A 464 38.45 6.37 -15.63
C VAL A 464 39.47 6.46 -14.50
N GLU A 465 39.14 7.16 -13.43
CA GLU A 465 39.79 7.01 -12.11
C GLU A 465 39.01 6.07 -11.17
N ILE A 466 39.58 4.90 -10.86
CA ILE A 466 39.08 3.94 -9.86
C ILE A 466 40.06 3.91 -8.69
N ASN A 467 39.54 4.15 -7.48
CA ASN A 467 40.32 4.09 -6.25
C ASN A 467 39.65 3.18 -5.22
N LEU A 468 40.07 1.91 -5.18
CA LEU A 468 39.56 0.89 -4.26
C LEU A 468 40.15 1.01 -2.84
N TYR A 469 41.15 1.88 -2.64
CA TYR A 469 41.70 2.18 -1.31
C TYR A 469 40.70 2.94 -0.42
N ASP A 470 39.71 3.62 -1.00
CA ASP A 470 38.59 4.17 -0.24
C ASP A 470 37.68 3.01 0.18
N THR A 471 37.29 2.97 1.47
CA THR A 471 36.42 1.96 2.11
C THR A 471 35.07 1.69 1.43
N LYS A 472 34.78 2.44 0.35
CA LYS A 472 33.61 2.40 -0.51
C LYS A 472 33.56 1.18 -1.45
N TYR A 473 34.67 0.46 -1.65
CA TYR A 473 34.75 -0.68 -2.58
C TYR A 473 35.45 -1.93 -1.99
N SER A 474 35.30 -2.17 -0.68
CA SER A 474 35.89 -3.34 -0.02
C SER A 474 35.31 -4.65 -0.59
N GLY A 475 36.14 -5.45 -1.27
CA GLY A 475 35.78 -6.77 -1.82
C GLY A 475 35.84 -6.90 -3.34
N ILE A 476 36.37 -5.90 -4.06
CA ILE A 476 36.67 -6.03 -5.49
C ILE A 476 38.16 -6.35 -5.65
N GLU A 477 38.50 -7.53 -6.17
CA GLU A 477 39.89 -7.95 -6.38
C GLU A 477 40.29 -8.02 -7.86
N LYS A 478 39.37 -7.75 -8.81
CA LYS A 478 39.71 -7.66 -10.24
C LYS A 478 39.11 -6.42 -10.88
N VAL A 479 39.97 -5.65 -11.53
CA VAL A 479 39.60 -4.40 -12.20
C VAL A 479 40.07 -4.44 -13.64
N THR A 480 39.20 -4.05 -14.57
CA THR A 480 39.53 -3.84 -15.98
C THR A 480 39.09 -2.44 -16.40
N GLY A 481 40.05 -1.61 -16.79
CA GLY A 481 39.81 -0.27 -17.30
C GLY A 481 39.21 -0.27 -18.71
N SER A 482 39.05 0.92 -19.25
CA SER A 482 38.36 1.28 -20.48
C SER A 482 39.25 1.12 -21.72
N THR A 483 38.89 1.78 -22.82
CA THR A 483 39.76 1.92 -24.00
C THR A 483 40.53 3.24 -24.01
N HIS A 484 40.49 4.00 -22.91
CA HIS A 484 41.13 5.29 -22.72
C HIS A 484 42.02 5.31 -21.46
N ALA A 485 42.85 6.34 -21.31
CA ALA A 485 43.80 6.45 -20.20
C ALA A 485 43.14 6.40 -18.81
N ASP A 486 43.34 5.32 -18.08
CA ASP A 486 42.73 5.07 -16.77
C ASP A 486 43.71 5.30 -15.60
N THR A 487 43.18 5.41 -14.39
CA THR A 487 43.94 5.35 -13.13
C THR A 487 43.27 4.33 -12.23
N LEU A 488 43.90 3.19 -12.03
CA LEU A 488 43.37 2.07 -11.24
C LEU A 488 44.21 1.89 -9.99
N ARG A 489 43.58 1.99 -8.81
CA ARG A 489 44.21 1.71 -7.53
C ARG A 489 43.47 0.59 -6.79
N GLY A 490 44.20 -0.46 -6.41
CA GLY A 490 43.70 -1.60 -5.64
C GLY A 490 43.59 -1.33 -4.14
N THR A 491 43.41 -2.41 -3.39
CA THR A 491 43.06 -2.46 -1.98
C THR A 491 44.30 -2.79 -1.10
N SER A 492 44.08 -3.57 -0.03
CA SER A 492 45.14 -4.15 0.80
C SER A 492 45.21 -5.69 0.64
N LEU A 493 44.43 -6.23 -0.30
CA LEU A 493 44.34 -7.64 -0.66
C LEU A 493 45.12 -7.88 -1.95
N ALA A 494 45.16 -9.13 -2.43
CA ALA A 494 45.77 -9.44 -3.72
C ALA A 494 44.82 -9.06 -4.87
N ASP A 495 45.20 -8.04 -5.64
CA ASP A 495 44.38 -7.44 -6.70
C ASP A 495 44.90 -7.79 -8.11
N SER A 496 44.01 -7.85 -9.08
CA SER A 496 44.29 -8.05 -10.51
C SER A 496 43.81 -6.84 -11.30
N LEU A 497 44.71 -5.91 -11.62
CA LEU A 497 44.40 -4.67 -12.34
C LEU A 497 44.80 -4.81 -13.82
N THR A 498 43.86 -4.56 -14.73
CA THR A 498 44.10 -4.51 -16.18
C THR A 498 43.74 -3.12 -16.68
N GLY A 499 44.69 -2.38 -17.23
CA GLY A 499 44.49 -1.00 -17.69
C GLY A 499 43.47 -0.88 -18.81
N GLY A 500 43.48 -1.81 -19.78
CA GLY A 500 42.67 -1.64 -20.98
C GLY A 500 43.41 -0.77 -21.99
N GLY A 501 42.73 -0.15 -22.96
CA GLY A 501 43.41 0.69 -23.95
C GLY A 501 43.72 2.09 -23.41
N GLY A 502 44.72 2.79 -23.93
CA GLY A 502 45.09 4.12 -23.43
C GLY A 502 46.30 4.06 -22.49
N ALA A 503 46.77 5.22 -22.02
CA ALA A 503 47.96 5.33 -21.19
C ALA A 503 47.57 5.29 -19.71
N ASP A 504 47.73 4.14 -19.08
CA ASP A 504 47.07 3.84 -17.81
C ASP A 504 48.01 4.02 -16.62
N ASN A 505 47.42 4.27 -15.45
CA ASN A 505 48.12 4.41 -14.19
C ASN A 505 47.67 3.33 -13.21
N LEU A 506 48.51 2.32 -12.99
CA LEU A 506 48.16 1.11 -12.25
C LEU A 506 48.90 1.05 -10.91
N TRP A 507 48.15 0.97 -9.82
CA TRP A 507 48.68 0.89 -8.46
C TRP A 507 48.00 -0.25 -7.70
N GLY A 508 48.69 -1.37 -7.47
CA GLY A 508 48.15 -2.52 -6.72
C GLY A 508 47.75 -2.14 -5.30
N GLY A 509 48.66 -1.52 -4.56
CA GLY A 509 48.43 -1.16 -3.16
C GLY A 509 49.27 -2.08 -2.28
N ALA A 510 48.73 -2.49 -1.12
CA ALA A 510 49.35 -3.56 -0.35
C ALA A 510 48.71 -4.89 -0.78
N GLY A 511 49.47 -5.97 -0.90
CA GLY A 511 48.91 -7.19 -1.48
C GLY A 511 49.97 -8.02 -2.18
N ASN A 512 49.54 -8.96 -3.00
CA ASN A 512 50.42 -9.59 -3.99
C ASN A 512 49.70 -9.43 -5.32
N ASP A 513 49.96 -8.32 -5.99
CA ASP A 513 49.09 -7.82 -7.04
C ASP A 513 49.58 -8.22 -8.43
N THR A 514 48.66 -8.31 -9.37
CA THR A 514 48.97 -8.51 -10.80
C THR A 514 48.52 -7.29 -11.58
N LEU A 515 49.47 -6.57 -12.19
CA LEU A 515 49.22 -5.35 -12.96
C LEU A 515 49.47 -5.63 -14.44
N THR A 516 48.48 -5.34 -15.28
CA THR A 516 48.52 -5.60 -16.73
C THR A 516 48.17 -4.36 -17.53
N GLY A 517 49.16 -3.77 -18.22
CA GLY A 517 48.93 -2.73 -19.22
C GLY A 517 48.61 -3.28 -20.61
N THR A 518 48.41 -2.41 -21.60
CA THR A 518 48.18 -2.82 -22.99
C THR A 518 49.23 -2.34 -23.97
N ALA A 519 49.30 -3.07 -25.09
CA ALA A 519 50.15 -2.71 -26.21
C ALA A 519 49.65 -1.44 -26.93
N GLY A 520 50.53 -0.47 -27.09
CA GLY A 520 50.42 0.70 -27.95
C GLY A 520 50.36 2.02 -27.18
N ALA A 521 50.43 1.98 -25.85
CA ALA A 521 50.28 3.14 -24.98
C ALA A 521 51.42 3.26 -23.95
N SER A 522 51.38 4.30 -23.11
CA SER A 522 52.44 4.61 -22.15
C SER A 522 51.94 4.36 -20.74
N ASP A 523 52.03 3.13 -20.27
CA ASP A 523 51.46 2.75 -18.96
C ASP A 523 52.45 3.06 -17.83
N THR A 524 51.92 3.42 -16.67
CA THR A 524 52.68 3.72 -15.45
C THR A 524 52.27 2.78 -14.33
N TYR A 525 53.23 2.04 -13.79
CA TYR A 525 53.03 1.09 -12.70
C TYR A 525 53.63 1.65 -11.40
N TRP A 526 52.83 1.76 -10.35
CA TRP A 526 53.26 2.30 -9.04
C TRP A 526 53.54 1.15 -8.08
N PHE A 527 54.70 1.21 -7.43
CA PHE A 527 55.14 0.20 -6.48
C PHE A 527 55.97 0.81 -5.35
N GLY A 528 55.78 0.32 -4.13
CA GLY A 528 56.49 0.74 -2.93
C GLY A 528 57.13 -0.41 -2.16
N THR A 529 58.01 -0.09 -1.22
CA THR A 529 58.77 -1.09 -0.44
C THR A 529 57.92 -1.95 0.51
N THR A 530 56.65 -1.59 0.72
CA THR A 530 55.69 -2.30 1.58
C THR A 530 54.50 -2.89 0.84
N ASP A 531 54.48 -2.78 -0.50
CA ASP A 531 53.32 -3.15 -1.31
C ASP A 531 53.13 -4.67 -1.44
N GLY A 532 54.17 -5.45 -1.13
CA GLY A 532 54.14 -6.91 -1.13
C GLY A 532 54.77 -7.50 -2.39
N ASN A 533 54.33 -8.67 -2.84
CA ASN A 533 54.97 -9.37 -3.97
C ASN A 533 54.16 -9.19 -5.25
N ASP A 534 54.43 -8.10 -5.96
CA ASP A 534 53.66 -7.72 -7.13
C ASP A 534 54.30 -8.22 -8.42
N THR A 535 53.43 -8.52 -9.39
CA THR A 535 53.81 -8.97 -10.72
C THR A 535 53.24 -8.03 -11.76
N ILE A 536 54.11 -7.48 -12.60
CA ILE A 536 53.69 -6.77 -13.81
C ILE A 536 53.69 -7.78 -14.96
N THR A 537 52.51 -8.06 -15.51
CA THR A 537 52.31 -8.90 -16.69
C THR A 537 52.05 -8.03 -17.91
N ALA A 538 52.50 -8.48 -19.10
CA ALA A 538 52.44 -7.69 -20.34
C ALA A 538 53.20 -6.36 -20.32
N ALA A 539 54.19 -6.22 -19.43
CA ALA A 539 55.20 -5.14 -19.38
C ALA A 539 56.06 -5.01 -20.68
N GLY A 540 55.71 -5.74 -21.74
CA GLY A 540 56.57 -6.10 -22.87
C GLY A 540 56.07 -5.61 -24.23
N ALA A 541 55.03 -4.78 -24.28
CA ALA A 541 54.47 -4.38 -25.56
C ALA A 541 55.16 -3.14 -26.17
N ASP A 542 55.52 -2.12 -25.36
CA ASP A 542 56.06 -0.87 -25.93
C ASP A 542 57.13 -0.18 -25.06
N ALA A 543 58.14 0.41 -25.71
CA ALA A 543 59.23 1.15 -25.06
C ALA A 543 58.79 2.44 -24.31
N SER A 544 57.49 2.63 -24.14
CA SER A 544 56.81 3.80 -23.60
C SER A 544 56.21 3.63 -22.20
N ASP A 545 56.43 2.49 -21.54
CA ASP A 545 55.98 2.24 -20.16
C ASP A 545 56.97 2.71 -19.08
N TYR A 546 56.48 3.01 -17.88
CA TYR A 546 57.27 3.42 -16.72
C TYR A 546 56.90 2.63 -15.46
N ILE A 547 57.91 2.27 -14.68
CA ILE A 547 57.73 1.80 -13.31
C ILE A 547 58.13 2.93 -12.36
N PHE A 548 57.21 3.38 -11.53
CA PHE A 548 57.42 4.41 -10.54
C PHE A 548 57.56 3.79 -9.15
N LEU A 549 58.76 3.87 -8.60
CA LEU A 549 59.09 3.39 -7.25
C LEU A 549 58.95 4.55 -6.27
N TYR A 550 57.79 4.67 -5.62
CA TYR A 550 57.36 5.92 -4.98
C TYR A 550 57.96 6.20 -3.60
N ASP A 551 58.61 5.22 -2.96
CA ASP A 551 59.30 5.34 -1.67
C ASP A 551 60.76 4.82 -1.74
N VAL A 552 61.28 4.67 -2.96
CA VAL A 552 62.65 4.23 -3.24
C VAL A 552 63.46 5.43 -3.75
N SER A 553 64.62 5.65 -3.16
CA SER A 553 65.53 6.74 -3.56
C SER A 553 66.32 6.39 -4.83
N ASP A 554 66.78 7.41 -5.55
CA ASP A 554 67.67 7.27 -6.72
C ASP A 554 69.10 6.79 -6.38
N ALA A 555 69.42 6.71 -5.08
CA ALA A 555 70.59 5.99 -4.58
C ALA A 555 70.38 4.46 -4.57
N HIS A 556 69.16 4.00 -4.89
CA HIS A 556 68.72 2.60 -4.92
C HIS A 556 68.92 1.86 -3.58
N ALA A 557 69.09 2.59 -2.48
CA ALA A 557 69.46 2.04 -1.17
C ALA A 557 68.43 1.06 -0.60
N GLN A 558 67.19 1.16 -1.04
CA GLN A 558 66.09 0.31 -0.63
C GLN A 558 65.98 -1.00 -1.42
N ILE A 559 66.76 -1.18 -2.51
CA ILE A 559 66.82 -2.42 -3.29
C ILE A 559 67.89 -3.33 -2.68
N THR A 560 67.48 -4.45 -2.09
CA THR A 560 68.37 -5.38 -1.37
C THR A 560 69.03 -6.40 -2.28
N SER A 561 68.31 -6.83 -3.32
CA SER A 561 68.83 -7.72 -4.36
C SER A 561 68.02 -7.60 -5.64
N MET A 562 68.65 -7.94 -6.77
CA MET A 562 68.04 -7.94 -8.09
C MET A 562 68.62 -9.11 -8.88
N GLY A 563 67.78 -9.80 -9.67
CA GLY A 563 68.23 -10.96 -10.43
C GLY A 563 67.20 -11.44 -11.46
N ILE A 564 67.62 -12.36 -12.31
CA ILE A 564 66.74 -13.05 -13.26
C ILE A 564 66.30 -14.37 -12.64
N GLU A 565 64.99 -14.56 -12.54
CA GLU A 565 64.36 -15.81 -12.13
C GLU A 565 63.56 -16.39 -13.31
N GLY A 566 64.06 -17.48 -13.90
CA GLY A 566 63.46 -18.00 -15.13
C GLY A 566 63.60 -17.01 -16.29
N ALA A 567 62.47 -16.44 -16.74
CA ALA A 567 62.41 -15.41 -17.79
C ALA A 567 62.11 -14.01 -17.24
N ASP A 568 62.00 -13.88 -15.92
CA ASP A 568 61.47 -12.68 -15.26
C ASP A 568 62.58 -11.94 -14.53
N LEU A 569 62.47 -10.61 -14.44
CA LEU A 569 63.33 -9.78 -13.61
C LEU A 569 62.67 -9.55 -12.26
N VAL A 570 63.39 -9.85 -11.17
CA VAL A 570 62.89 -9.70 -9.81
C VAL A 570 63.76 -8.71 -9.02
N LEU A 571 63.12 -7.72 -8.41
CA LEU A 571 63.72 -6.76 -7.49
C LEU A 571 63.17 -7.02 -6.08
N HIS A 572 64.06 -7.17 -5.09
CA HIS A 572 63.69 -7.29 -3.69
C HIS A 572 64.02 -6.01 -2.92
N PHE A 573 63.18 -5.64 -1.97
CA PHE A 573 63.28 -4.38 -1.26
C PHE A 573 63.47 -4.56 0.26
N THR A 574 63.95 -3.50 0.92
CA THR A 574 64.23 -3.48 2.37
C THR A 574 62.98 -3.68 3.25
N GLY A 575 61.78 -3.42 2.73
CA GLY A 575 60.50 -3.67 3.42
C GLY A 575 59.93 -5.09 3.26
N GLY A 576 60.65 -5.99 2.56
CA GLY A 576 60.22 -7.38 2.34
C GLY A 576 59.36 -7.60 1.09
N ALA A 577 58.96 -6.53 0.42
CA ALA A 577 58.28 -6.54 -0.87
C ALA A 577 59.20 -7.01 -2.01
N ALA A 578 58.60 -7.51 -3.09
CA ALA A 578 59.28 -7.89 -4.31
C ALA A 578 58.49 -7.44 -5.55
N LEU A 579 59.19 -6.91 -6.56
CA LEU A 579 58.60 -6.57 -7.85
C LEU A 579 59.10 -7.56 -8.90
N THR A 580 58.17 -8.29 -9.51
CA THR A 580 58.43 -9.21 -10.62
C THR A 580 57.97 -8.58 -11.93
N ILE A 581 58.87 -8.48 -12.90
CA ILE A 581 58.58 -8.03 -14.26
C ILE A 581 58.62 -9.25 -15.17
N ALA A 582 57.44 -9.71 -15.57
CA ALA A 582 57.28 -10.95 -16.31
C ALA A 582 57.83 -10.83 -17.75
N GLY A 583 58.63 -11.80 -18.20
CA GLY A 583 59.19 -11.85 -19.55
C GLY A 583 60.20 -10.74 -19.86
N TRP A 584 60.91 -10.23 -18.85
CA TRP A 584 61.83 -9.11 -19.01
C TRP A 584 63.01 -9.44 -19.95
N THR A 585 63.36 -8.47 -20.80
CA THR A 585 64.54 -8.54 -21.66
C THR A 585 65.37 -7.24 -21.56
N PRO A 586 66.71 -7.29 -21.62
CA PRO A 586 67.55 -6.10 -21.64
C PRO A 586 67.15 -5.15 -22.78
N GLY A 587 66.86 -3.89 -22.45
CA GLY A 587 66.38 -2.90 -23.43
C GLY A 587 64.91 -3.05 -23.84
N GLY A 588 64.14 -3.90 -23.15
CA GLY A 588 62.70 -4.08 -23.34
C GLY A 588 61.84 -2.95 -22.76
N SER A 589 60.53 -3.10 -22.92
CA SER A 589 59.47 -2.12 -22.65
C SER A 589 59.38 -1.64 -21.19
N ALA A 590 59.30 -2.57 -20.23
CA ALA A 590 59.35 -2.28 -18.78
C ALA A 590 60.78 -2.19 -18.23
N ASN A 591 61.65 -1.48 -18.96
CA ASN A 591 63.02 -1.24 -18.53
C ASN A 591 63.24 0.19 -18.05
N ARG A 592 62.19 1.00 -17.83
CA ARG A 592 62.29 2.40 -17.45
C ARG A 592 61.73 2.64 -16.05
N PHE A 593 62.60 3.04 -15.15
CA PHE A 593 62.30 3.26 -13.74
C PHE A 593 62.42 4.73 -13.39
N ARG A 594 61.52 5.19 -12.54
CA ARG A 594 61.55 6.49 -11.88
C ARG A 594 61.48 6.27 -10.38
N PHE A 595 62.21 7.12 -9.66
CA PHE A 595 62.37 7.03 -8.21
C PHE A 595 61.76 8.25 -7.53
N GLU A 596 61.46 8.13 -6.24
CA GLU A 596 60.89 9.21 -5.45
C GLU A 596 61.73 10.49 -5.54
N GLY A 597 61.07 11.62 -5.80
CA GLY A 597 61.71 12.94 -5.78
C GLY A 597 62.64 13.24 -6.97
N ASN A 598 62.65 12.42 -8.02
CA ASN A 598 63.53 12.60 -9.18
C ASN A 598 62.79 12.54 -10.53
N GLU A 599 63.17 13.42 -11.46
CA GLU A 599 62.65 13.46 -12.85
C GLU A 599 63.45 12.57 -13.83
N PHE A 600 64.59 12.01 -13.40
CA PHE A 600 65.42 11.16 -14.26
C PHE A 600 64.79 9.78 -14.46
N THR A 601 64.91 9.28 -15.69
CA THR A 601 64.56 7.90 -16.03
C THR A 601 65.82 7.04 -16.00
N TRP A 602 65.69 5.88 -15.38
CA TRP A 602 66.77 4.90 -15.26
C TRP A 602 66.40 3.62 -15.99
N GLN A 603 67.41 2.90 -16.48
CA GLN A 603 67.24 1.59 -17.08
C GLN A 603 68.20 0.57 -16.49
N ILE A 604 67.78 -0.69 -16.47
CA ILE A 604 68.63 -1.81 -16.08
C ILE A 604 69.31 -2.34 -17.36
N THR A 605 70.64 -2.31 -17.35
CA THR A 605 71.48 -2.73 -18.49
C THR A 605 71.93 -4.19 -18.36
N ASP A 606 72.29 -4.59 -17.14
CA ASP A 606 72.62 -5.96 -16.77
C ASP A 606 72.30 -6.16 -15.27
N PRO A 607 71.25 -6.94 -14.91
CA PRO A 607 70.86 -7.13 -13.52
C PRO A 607 71.88 -7.92 -12.70
N THR A 608 72.89 -8.53 -13.35
CA THR A 608 73.96 -9.28 -12.69
C THR A 608 75.24 -8.46 -12.47
N ALA A 609 75.31 -7.25 -13.03
CA ALA A 609 76.48 -6.38 -12.95
C ALA A 609 76.43 -5.47 -11.72
N ALA A 610 77.61 -5.14 -11.16
CA ALA A 610 77.72 -4.21 -10.03
C ALA A 610 77.22 -2.78 -10.34
N ASN A 611 77.20 -2.38 -11.62
CA ASN A 611 76.65 -1.12 -12.12
C ASN A 611 75.45 -1.39 -13.03
N ALA A 612 74.43 -2.08 -12.51
CA ALA A 612 73.27 -2.50 -13.29
C ALA A 612 72.46 -1.33 -13.88
N TRP A 613 72.49 -0.16 -13.24
CA TRP A 613 71.64 0.98 -13.56
C TRP A 613 72.34 2.02 -14.44
N ALA A 614 71.65 2.45 -15.50
CA ALA A 614 72.08 3.54 -16.37
C ALA A 614 70.99 4.61 -16.46
N ARG A 615 71.39 5.89 -16.43
CA ARG A 615 70.48 7.02 -16.66
C ARG A 615 70.24 7.18 -18.17
N VAL A 616 69.00 7.39 -18.57
CA VAL A 616 68.57 7.49 -19.98
C VAL A 616 67.90 8.82 -20.29
#